data_AF-A0A1Z4NQ98-F1
#
_entry.id   AF-A0A1Z4NQ98-F1
#
_cell.length_a   1.000
_cell.length_b   1.000
_cell.length_c   1.000
_cell.angle_alpha   90.00
_cell.angle_beta   90.00
_cell.angle_gamma   90.00
#
_symmetry.space_group_name_H-M   'P 1'
#
loop_
_entity.id
_entity.type
_entity.pdbx_description
1 polymer ?
#
loop_
_entity_poly.entity_id
_entity_poly.type
_entity_poly.pdbx_seq_one_letter_code
_entity_poly.pdbx_strand_id
1 'polypeptide(L)'
;MIEIRLLEDINTWMIPVEETGLPDTLKGVFFMDGNPLPDSCLTMYNLTWDKENLSLFIPVYGRLQWTFHHSLPGLLLLRAAQIARFGYQIKFTDASLQFANIIPMGFGIAVPKWIVDLTMFQIDDSTNGDIWKRKNIWFGGIPYIGEYILRRVVNADGSFTAAFPDMLNKAPNQCLVIN
;
A
#
# COMPACT_ATOMS: atom_id res chain seq x y z
N MET A 1 5.20 -2.15 -18.70
CA MET A 1 3.99 -2.11 -19.54
C MET A 1 2.77 -1.91 -18.63
N ILE A 2 1.65 -1.33 -19.10
CA ILE A 2 0.40 -1.34 -18.32
C ILE A 2 -0.44 -2.52 -18.81
N GLU A 3 -0.93 -3.33 -17.87
CA GLU A 3 -1.73 -4.51 -18.15
C GLU A 3 -3.04 -4.47 -17.34
N ILE A 4 -4.05 -5.20 -17.84
CA ILE A 4 -5.28 -5.45 -17.10
C ILE A 4 -5.16 -6.82 -16.41
N ARG A 5 -5.48 -6.88 -15.13
CA ARG A 5 -5.51 -8.11 -14.31
C ARG A 5 -6.83 -8.20 -13.54
N LEU A 6 -7.13 -9.38 -13.01
CA LEU A 6 -8.28 -9.60 -12.14
C LEU A 6 -7.84 -9.60 -10.68
N LEU A 7 -8.63 -9.03 -9.79
CA LEU A 7 -8.35 -9.06 -8.35
C LEU A 7 -8.66 -10.43 -7.73
N GLU A 8 -9.56 -11.21 -8.34
CA GLU A 8 -9.92 -12.55 -7.88
C GLU A 8 -8.76 -13.56 -7.90
N ASP A 9 -7.74 -13.33 -8.74
CA ASP A 9 -6.53 -14.16 -8.84
C ASP A 9 -5.25 -13.41 -8.38
N ILE A 10 -5.40 -12.34 -7.59
CA ILE A 10 -4.30 -11.44 -7.15
C ILE A 10 -3.12 -12.16 -6.50
N ASN A 11 -3.37 -13.30 -5.84
CA ASN A 11 -2.34 -14.13 -5.21
C ASN A 11 -1.44 -14.85 -6.22
N THR A 12 -1.79 -14.89 -7.50
CA THR A 12 -0.98 -15.55 -8.55
C THR A 12 0.03 -14.61 -9.19
N TRP A 13 -0.12 -13.29 -9.03
CA TRP A 13 0.71 -12.29 -9.70
C TRP A 13 1.27 -11.19 -8.79
N MET A 14 0.68 -10.87 -7.64
CA MET A 14 1.35 -10.05 -6.60
C MET A 14 2.14 -10.94 -5.63
N ILE A 15 3.20 -11.56 -6.15
CA ILE A 15 3.99 -12.57 -5.42
C ILE A 15 5.40 -12.08 -5.09
N PRO A 16 6.04 -12.62 -4.03
CA PRO A 16 7.47 -12.41 -3.83
C PRO A 16 8.26 -13.16 -4.91
N VAL A 17 9.19 -12.47 -5.55
CA VAL A 17 10.13 -13.07 -6.52
C VAL A 17 11.57 -13.11 -6.01
N GLU A 18 11.86 -12.39 -4.92
CA GLU A 18 13.15 -12.35 -4.26
C GLU A 18 13.01 -12.14 -2.74
N GLU A 19 14.01 -12.60 -1.99
CA GLU A 19 14.09 -12.40 -0.54
C GLU A 19 14.65 -10.99 -0.25
N THR A 20 13.86 -10.16 0.42
CA THR A 20 14.22 -8.75 0.65
C THR A 20 14.46 -8.39 2.12
N GLY A 21 14.44 -9.40 3.00
CA GLY A 21 14.52 -9.21 4.45
C GLY A 21 13.29 -8.55 5.07
N LEU A 22 12.18 -8.48 4.31
CA LEU A 22 10.91 -7.90 4.77
C LEU A 22 10.38 -8.67 6.00
N PRO A 23 9.98 -7.99 7.08
CA PRO A 23 9.33 -8.62 8.23
C PRO A 23 8.02 -9.34 7.83
N ASP A 24 7.70 -10.46 8.49
CA ASP A 24 6.52 -11.27 8.16
C ASP A 24 5.20 -10.50 8.30
N THR A 25 5.13 -9.59 9.28
CA THR A 25 4.01 -8.66 9.49
C THR A 25 3.73 -7.77 8.27
N LEU A 26 4.73 -7.54 7.40
CA LEU A 26 4.63 -6.68 6.22
C LEU A 26 4.51 -7.48 4.91
N LYS A 27 4.74 -8.81 4.95
CA LYS A 27 4.54 -9.70 3.80
C LYS A 27 3.05 -9.84 3.51
N GLY A 28 2.64 -9.81 2.25
CA GLY A 28 1.25 -10.02 1.85
C GLY A 28 0.76 -9.02 0.81
N VAL A 29 -0.51 -9.14 0.48
CA VAL A 29 -1.25 -8.13 -0.29
C VAL A 29 -2.26 -7.46 0.62
N PHE A 30 -2.32 -6.14 0.58
CA PHE A 30 -3.15 -5.32 1.44
C PHE A 30 -4.15 -4.52 0.61
N PHE A 31 -5.42 -4.63 0.96
CA PHE A 31 -6.51 -3.83 0.43
C PHE A 31 -6.66 -2.52 1.23
N MET A 32 -6.78 -1.39 0.53
CA MET A 32 -6.97 -0.06 1.09
C MET A 32 -8.48 0.24 1.24
N ASP A 33 -9.11 -0.38 2.23
CA ASP A 33 -10.55 -0.26 2.50
C ASP A 33 -10.95 1.17 2.90
N GLY A 34 -11.75 1.81 2.06
CA GLY A 34 -12.18 3.21 2.23
C GLY A 34 -11.28 4.24 1.56
N ASN A 35 -10.26 3.82 0.80
CA ASN A 35 -9.43 4.75 0.03
C ASN A 35 -10.26 5.48 -1.04
N PRO A 36 -10.27 6.83 -1.07
CA PRO A 36 -11.08 7.60 -2.02
C PRO A 36 -10.46 7.68 -3.42
N LEU A 37 -9.19 7.30 -3.56
CA LEU A 37 -8.49 7.31 -4.83
C LEU A 37 -8.80 6.04 -5.65
N PRO A 38 -8.71 6.09 -6.99
CA PRO A 38 -9.02 4.96 -7.88
C PRO A 38 -7.93 3.88 -7.89
N ASP A 39 -7.55 3.39 -6.72
CA ASP A 39 -6.57 2.35 -6.44
C ASP A 39 -7.00 1.53 -5.22
N SER A 40 -6.69 0.23 -5.24
CA SER A 40 -7.34 -0.73 -4.34
C SER A 40 -6.35 -1.49 -3.46
N CYS A 41 -5.32 -2.08 -4.05
CA CYS A 41 -4.41 -2.97 -3.35
C CYS A 41 -2.96 -2.56 -3.55
N LEU A 42 -2.14 -2.88 -2.55
CA LEU A 42 -0.69 -2.80 -2.63
C LEU A 42 -0.06 -4.06 -2.03
N THR A 43 1.19 -4.32 -2.40
CA THR A 43 2.06 -5.23 -1.65
C THR A 43 3.30 -4.49 -1.17
N MET A 44 4.07 -5.09 -0.26
CA MET A 44 5.42 -4.66 0.09
C MET A 44 6.47 -5.66 -0.39
N TYR A 45 6.07 -6.72 -1.12
CA TYR A 45 7.00 -7.66 -1.74
C TYR A 45 7.94 -6.96 -2.71
N ASN A 46 9.12 -7.56 -2.90
CA ASN A 46 10.15 -7.13 -3.85
C ASN A 46 10.70 -5.72 -3.56
N LEU A 47 10.50 -5.24 -2.32
CA LEU A 47 11.07 -4.00 -1.80
C LEU A 47 12.13 -4.32 -0.75
N THR A 48 13.27 -3.65 -0.83
CA THR A 48 14.35 -3.79 0.16
C THR A 48 13.91 -3.22 1.51
N TRP A 49 14.00 -4.05 2.55
CA TRP A 49 13.82 -3.62 3.93
C TRP A 49 15.12 -3.02 4.48
N ASP A 50 15.07 -1.77 4.93
CA ASP A 50 16.15 -1.15 5.68
C ASP A 50 15.98 -1.46 7.16
N LYS A 51 16.65 -2.51 7.61
CA LYS A 51 16.62 -2.98 9.00
C LYS A 51 17.26 -1.99 9.98
N GLU A 52 18.23 -1.20 9.54
CA GLU A 52 18.93 -0.25 10.40
C GLU A 52 18.04 0.95 10.73
N ASN A 53 17.29 1.44 9.74
CA ASN A 53 16.39 2.58 9.89
C ASN A 53 14.92 2.20 10.13
N LEU A 54 14.62 0.90 10.17
CA LEU A 54 13.28 0.33 10.27
C LEU A 54 12.34 0.95 9.24
N SER A 55 12.76 0.92 7.97
CA SER A 55 12.03 1.60 6.91
C SER A 55 12.03 0.85 5.59
N LEU A 56 11.08 1.20 4.73
CA LEU A 56 11.02 0.75 3.34
C LEU A 56 10.43 1.84 2.45
N PHE A 57 10.77 1.80 1.17
CA PHE A 57 10.22 2.70 0.16
C PHE A 57 9.32 1.94 -0.80
N ILE A 58 8.05 2.33 -0.89
CA ILE A 58 7.07 1.76 -1.83
C ILE A 58 6.93 2.71 -3.04
N PRO A 59 7.47 2.36 -4.22
CA PRO A 59 7.15 3.07 -5.44
C PRO A 59 5.73 2.72 -5.88
N VAL A 60 4.85 3.71 -5.95
CA VAL A 60 3.47 3.53 -6.47
C VAL A 60 3.49 3.18 -7.96
N TYR A 61 4.59 3.52 -8.65
CA TYR A 61 4.88 3.14 -10.03
C TYR A 61 5.67 1.82 -10.16
N GLY A 62 5.86 1.06 -9.07
CA GLY A 62 6.59 -0.20 -9.07
C GLY A 62 5.87 -1.31 -9.83
N ARG A 63 6.66 -2.25 -10.38
CA ARG A 63 6.14 -3.44 -11.06
C ARG A 63 5.34 -4.29 -10.08
N LEU A 64 4.08 -4.56 -10.40
CA LEU A 64 3.13 -5.37 -9.63
C LEU A 64 3.06 -4.96 -8.14
N GLN A 65 3.33 -3.69 -7.85
CA GLN A 65 3.34 -3.15 -6.49
C GLN A 65 1.96 -2.65 -6.06
N TRP A 66 1.17 -2.18 -7.03
CA TRP A 66 -0.05 -1.40 -6.81
C TRP A 66 -1.10 -1.73 -7.86
N THR A 67 -2.37 -1.71 -7.47
CA THR A 67 -3.51 -1.93 -8.38
C THR A 67 -4.34 -0.65 -8.52
N PHE A 68 -4.63 -0.25 -9.75
CA PHE A 68 -5.48 0.90 -10.06
C PHE A 68 -6.79 0.43 -10.67
N HIS A 69 -7.88 1.16 -10.50
CA HIS A 69 -9.16 0.78 -11.09
C HIS A 69 -9.05 0.77 -12.64
N HIS A 70 -9.62 -0.24 -13.30
CA HIS A 70 -9.75 -0.26 -14.77
C HIS A 70 -10.77 0.78 -15.25
N SER A 71 -10.33 2.05 -15.26
CA SER A 71 -11.15 3.22 -15.53
C SER A 71 -10.25 4.39 -15.97
N LEU A 72 -10.83 5.43 -16.56
CA LEU A 72 -10.08 6.63 -16.94
C LEU A 72 -9.41 7.33 -15.72
N PRO A 73 -10.10 7.56 -14.58
CA PRO A 73 -9.44 8.11 -13.39
C PRO A 73 -8.28 7.25 -12.86
N GLY A 74 -8.45 5.91 -12.85
CA GLY A 74 -7.38 4.99 -12.44
C GLY A 74 -6.16 5.05 -13.37
N LEU A 75 -6.40 5.12 -14.69
CA LEU A 75 -5.32 5.29 -15.67
C LEU A 75 -4.59 6.62 -15.49
N LEU A 76 -5.33 7.72 -15.26
CA LEU A 76 -4.74 9.04 -15.02
C LEU A 76 -3.89 9.05 -13.74
N LEU A 77 -4.39 8.44 -12.66
CA LEU A 77 -3.64 8.31 -11.41
C LEU A 77 -2.34 7.51 -11.60
N LEU A 78 -2.41 6.35 -12.27
CA LEU A 78 -1.25 5.52 -12.59
C LEU A 78 -0.21 6.32 -13.38
N ARG A 79 -0.63 7.02 -14.44
CA ARG A 79 0.26 7.85 -15.26
C ARG A 79 0.87 9.00 -14.47
N ALA A 80 0.08 9.68 -13.64
CA ALA A 80 0.58 10.74 -12.77
C ALA A 80 1.64 10.20 -11.80
N ALA A 81 1.41 9.03 -11.19
CA ALA A 81 2.39 8.38 -10.32
C ALA A 81 3.68 8.02 -11.05
N GLN A 82 3.61 7.54 -12.31
CA GLN A 82 4.79 7.27 -13.14
C GLN A 82 5.58 8.55 -13.45
N ILE A 83 4.90 9.60 -13.90
CA ILE A 83 5.53 10.89 -14.27
C ILE A 83 6.19 11.52 -13.05
N ALA A 84 5.46 11.55 -11.92
CA ALA A 84 5.95 12.10 -10.67
C ALA A 84 6.95 11.18 -9.96
N ARG A 85 7.16 9.94 -10.44
CA ARG A 85 7.91 8.91 -9.70
C ARG A 85 7.45 8.84 -8.24
N PHE A 86 6.14 8.84 -8.05
CA PHE A 86 5.54 8.99 -6.74
C PHE A 86 5.70 7.72 -5.91
N GLY A 87 5.95 7.87 -4.61
CA GLY A 87 6.08 6.75 -3.69
C GLY A 87 5.96 7.17 -2.24
N TYR A 88 6.02 6.19 -1.36
CA TYR A 88 5.91 6.39 0.07
C TYR A 88 7.10 5.76 0.79
N GLN A 89 7.82 6.55 1.57
CA GLN A 89 8.74 6.01 2.56
C GLN A 89 7.95 5.73 3.84
N ILE A 90 7.90 4.48 4.26
CA ILE A 90 7.30 4.05 5.52
C ILE A 90 8.44 3.88 6.52
N LYS A 91 8.39 4.62 7.63
CA LYS A 91 9.39 4.55 8.71
C LYS A 91 8.71 4.19 10.02
N PHE A 92 9.04 3.01 10.54
CA PHE A 92 8.51 2.51 11.80
C PHE A 92 9.22 3.17 12.99
N THR A 93 8.48 3.35 14.09
CA THR A 93 9.02 3.98 15.30
C THR A 93 10.00 3.06 16.03
N ASP A 94 9.74 1.76 16.02
CA ASP A 94 10.54 0.74 16.70
C ASP A 94 10.30 -0.65 16.10
N ALA A 95 11.02 -1.65 16.63
CA ALA A 95 11.02 -3.02 16.12
C ALA A 95 9.71 -3.80 16.35
N SER A 96 8.75 -3.26 17.11
CA SER A 96 7.39 -3.83 17.17
C SER A 96 6.65 -3.70 15.85
N LEU A 97 7.08 -2.76 15.00
CA LEU A 97 6.45 -2.38 13.75
C LEU A 97 5.01 -1.85 13.91
N GLN A 98 4.49 -1.66 15.11
CA GLN A 98 3.07 -1.32 15.31
C GLN A 98 2.68 0.10 14.89
N PHE A 99 3.65 0.99 14.76
CA PHE A 99 3.42 2.39 14.37
C PHE A 99 4.47 2.84 13.36
N ALA A 100 4.02 3.55 12.33
CA ALA A 100 4.85 4.15 11.30
C ALA A 100 4.44 5.57 10.93
N ASN A 101 5.44 6.36 10.56
CA ASN A 101 5.28 7.58 9.79
C ASN A 101 5.39 7.24 8.30
N ILE A 102 4.54 7.85 7.48
CA ILE A 102 4.57 7.71 6.03
C ILE A 102 4.97 9.05 5.44
N ILE A 103 6.03 9.07 4.63
CA ILE A 103 6.53 10.27 3.97
C ILE A 103 6.28 10.13 2.48
N PRO A 104 5.35 10.91 1.88
CA PRO A 104 5.17 10.93 0.44
C PRO A 104 6.40 11.51 -0.23
N MET A 105 6.79 10.92 -1.35
CA MET A 105 7.91 11.34 -2.17
C MET A 105 7.39 11.58 -3.59
N GLY A 106 7.69 12.75 -4.16
CA GLY A 106 7.37 13.09 -5.55
C GLY A 106 8.56 13.77 -6.21
N PHE A 107 8.90 13.36 -7.43
CA PHE A 107 10.08 13.81 -8.17
C PHE A 107 11.39 13.67 -7.36
N GLY A 108 11.47 12.66 -6.49
CA GLY A 108 12.61 12.42 -5.59
C GLY A 108 12.66 13.33 -4.36
N ILE A 109 11.65 14.19 -4.17
CA ILE A 109 11.59 15.16 -3.07
C ILE A 109 10.54 14.71 -2.06
N ALA A 110 10.91 14.72 -0.77
CA ALA A 110 9.99 14.45 0.32
C ALA A 110 8.97 15.58 0.46
N VAL A 111 7.69 15.22 0.55
CA VAL A 111 6.63 16.17 0.87
C VAL A 111 6.76 16.53 2.36
N PRO A 112 6.90 17.82 2.70
CA PRO A 112 7.04 18.23 4.09
C PRO A 112 5.82 17.89 4.94
N LYS A 113 6.05 17.51 6.20
CA LYS A 113 4.99 17.16 7.18
C LYS A 113 3.95 18.26 7.40
N TRP A 114 4.34 19.53 7.27
CA TRP A 114 3.41 20.65 7.43
C TRP A 114 2.38 20.74 6.28
N ILE A 115 2.67 20.17 5.11
CA ILE A 115 1.70 20.00 4.02
C ILE A 115 0.79 18.82 4.35
N VAL A 116 1.41 17.69 4.69
CA VAL A 116 0.71 16.45 4.97
C VAL A 116 1.48 15.62 5.98
N ASP A 117 0.86 15.36 7.14
CA ASP A 117 1.39 14.45 8.14
C ASP A 117 0.58 13.16 8.14
N LEU A 118 1.32 12.07 8.08
CA LEU A 118 0.80 10.83 7.58
C LEU A 118 1.31 9.69 8.47
N THR A 119 0.38 8.99 9.11
CA THR A 119 0.70 7.92 10.06
C THR A 119 -0.09 6.65 9.77
N MET A 120 0.49 5.52 10.14
CA MET A 120 -0.10 4.19 10.05
C MET A 120 0.15 3.46 11.36
N PHE A 121 -0.87 2.81 11.92
CA PHE A 121 -0.72 2.02 13.13
C PHE A 121 -1.59 0.78 13.09
N GLN A 122 -1.08 -0.29 13.68
CA GLN A 122 -1.74 -1.58 13.78
C GLN A 122 -2.90 -1.49 14.76
N ILE A 123 -4.01 -2.17 14.48
CA ILE A 123 -5.14 -2.26 15.41
C ILE A 123 -4.95 -3.51 16.29
N ASP A 124 -5.01 -3.30 17.62
CA ASP A 124 -4.52 -4.16 18.72
C ASP A 124 -5.05 -5.61 18.78
N ASP A 125 -6.07 -5.99 18.00
CA ASP A 125 -6.54 -7.38 17.94
C ASP A 125 -5.88 -8.23 16.84
N SER A 126 -5.00 -7.64 16.03
CA SER A 126 -4.30 -8.37 14.96
C SER A 126 -2.85 -8.68 15.36
N THR A 127 -2.61 -9.73 16.15
CA THR A 127 -1.24 -10.22 16.41
C THR A 127 -0.45 -10.57 15.14
N ASN A 128 -1.13 -10.69 13.99
CA ASN A 128 -0.56 -11.07 12.69
C ASN A 128 -0.29 -9.90 11.71
N GLY A 129 -0.56 -8.64 12.08
CA GLY A 129 -0.34 -7.51 11.15
C GLY A 129 -1.37 -7.41 10.03
N ASP A 130 -2.59 -7.86 10.30
CA ASP A 130 -3.64 -7.96 9.28
C ASP A 130 -4.35 -6.64 9.05
N ILE A 131 -4.39 -5.75 10.04
CA ILE A 131 -5.19 -4.52 9.97
C ILE A 131 -4.38 -3.34 10.46
N TRP A 132 -4.27 -2.32 9.59
CA TRP A 132 -3.64 -1.05 9.91
C TRP A 132 -4.59 0.09 9.65
N LYS A 133 -4.68 1.02 10.58
CA LYS A 133 -5.40 2.27 10.37
C LYS A 133 -4.46 3.31 9.78
N ARG A 134 -4.91 3.93 8.70
CA ARG A 134 -4.23 5.02 8.01
C ARG A 134 -4.85 6.35 8.43
N LYS A 135 -4.08 7.25 9.06
CA LYS A 135 -4.54 8.60 9.44
C LYS A 135 -3.81 9.72 8.73
N ASN A 136 -4.54 10.75 8.29
CA ASN A 136 -3.99 11.90 7.57
C ASN A 136 -4.32 13.20 8.30
N ILE A 137 -3.33 14.07 8.42
CA ILE A 137 -3.51 15.45 8.86
C ILE A 137 -2.99 16.36 7.74
N TRP A 138 -3.88 17.17 7.18
CA TRP A 138 -3.52 18.13 6.14
C TRP A 138 -3.26 19.51 6.73
N PHE A 139 -2.27 20.22 6.17
CA PHE A 139 -1.95 21.61 6.51
C PHE A 139 -1.84 21.87 8.02
N GLY A 140 -1.28 20.91 8.76
CA GLY A 140 -1.07 21.01 10.21
C GLY A 140 -2.33 20.97 11.08
N GLY A 141 -3.52 20.67 10.55
CA GLY A 141 -4.72 20.67 11.39
C GLY A 141 -6.06 20.24 10.79
N ILE A 142 -6.12 19.78 9.54
CA ILE A 142 -7.36 19.28 8.92
C ILE A 142 -7.34 17.73 8.96
N PRO A 143 -7.99 17.09 9.95
CA PRO A 143 -8.03 15.64 10.07
C PRO A 143 -9.04 14.98 9.10
N TYR A 144 -8.96 13.65 8.99
CA TYR A 144 -9.95 12.75 8.38
C TYR A 144 -10.04 12.69 6.85
N ILE A 145 -9.38 13.57 6.10
CA ILE A 145 -9.42 13.52 4.62
C ILE A 145 -8.47 12.44 4.10
N GLY A 146 -9.05 11.39 3.49
CA GLY A 146 -8.32 10.28 2.87
C GLY A 146 -7.80 9.23 3.85
N GLU A 147 -8.40 9.13 5.04
CA GLU A 147 -8.15 8.00 5.93
C GLU A 147 -8.73 6.72 5.34
N TYR A 148 -8.06 5.59 5.58
CA TYR A 148 -8.53 4.27 5.16
C TYR A 148 -7.97 3.19 6.10
N ILE A 149 -8.41 1.95 5.91
CA ILE A 149 -7.88 0.79 6.62
C ILE A 149 -7.14 -0.09 5.63
N LEU A 150 -5.87 -0.39 5.90
CA LEU A 150 -5.15 -1.44 5.18
C LEU A 150 -5.52 -2.78 5.80
N ARG A 151 -6.08 -3.67 4.99
CA ARG A 151 -6.45 -5.04 5.40
C ARG A 151 -5.65 -6.03 4.58
N ARG A 152 -4.92 -6.93 5.22
CA ARG A 152 -4.29 -8.05 4.53
C ARG A 152 -5.37 -8.93 3.91
N VAL A 153 -5.28 -9.17 2.62
CA VAL A 153 -6.20 -10.00 1.83
C VAL A 153 -5.54 -11.26 1.29
N VAL A 154 -4.21 -11.24 1.15
CA VAL A 154 -3.38 -12.42 0.83
C VAL A 154 -2.25 -12.51 1.84
N ASN A 155 -2.07 -13.70 2.40
CA ASN A 155 -1.01 -14.04 3.35
C ASN A 155 0.34 -14.24 2.65
N ALA A 156 1.40 -14.36 3.45
CA ALA A 156 2.75 -14.65 2.96
C ALA A 156 2.84 -15.96 2.17
N ASP A 157 2.02 -16.95 2.51
CA ASP A 157 1.95 -18.25 1.85
C ASP A 157 1.05 -18.28 0.60
N GLY A 158 0.47 -17.13 0.21
CA GLY A 158 -0.45 -17.01 -0.92
C GLY A 158 -1.89 -17.41 -0.63
N SER A 159 -2.22 -17.81 0.61
CA SER A 159 -3.60 -18.08 1.02
C SER A 159 -4.40 -16.78 1.19
N PHE A 160 -5.70 -16.82 0.90
CA PHE A 160 -6.59 -15.68 1.11
C PHE A 160 -6.99 -15.54 2.58
N THR A 161 -7.12 -14.31 3.06
CA THR A 161 -7.67 -14.03 4.39
C THR A 161 -9.19 -13.90 4.36
N ALA A 162 -9.82 -13.81 5.54
CA ALA A 162 -11.26 -13.52 5.66
C ALA A 162 -11.66 -12.15 5.08
N ALA A 163 -10.72 -11.22 4.86
CA ALA A 163 -11.00 -9.92 4.25
C ALA A 163 -11.07 -9.97 2.72
N PHE A 164 -10.64 -11.05 2.08
CA PHE A 164 -10.59 -11.16 0.62
C PHE A 164 -11.98 -11.08 -0.05
N PRO A 165 -13.04 -11.78 0.43
CA PRO A 165 -14.38 -11.62 -0.14
C PRO A 165 -14.93 -10.19 0.00
N ASP A 166 -14.62 -9.50 1.11
CA ASP A 166 -15.03 -8.11 1.32
C ASP A 166 -14.35 -7.17 0.32
N MET A 167 -13.06 -7.39 0.03
CA MET A 167 -12.34 -6.67 -1.03
C MET A 167 -13.02 -6.84 -2.39
N LEU A 168 -13.36 -8.08 -2.80
CA LEU A 168 -14.01 -8.35 -4.10
C LEU A 168 -15.39 -7.69 -4.24
N ASN A 169 -16.10 -7.48 -3.14
CA ASN A 169 -17.39 -6.79 -3.14
C ASN A 169 -17.28 -5.27 -3.22
N LYS A 170 -16.12 -4.70 -2.85
CA LYS A 170 -15.90 -3.24 -2.76
C LYS A 170 -15.05 -2.68 -3.90
N ALA A 171 -14.07 -3.44 -4.37
CA ALA A 171 -13.16 -3.02 -5.43
C ALA A 171 -13.60 -3.56 -6.80
N PRO A 172 -13.41 -2.80 -7.90
CA PRO A 172 -13.63 -3.33 -9.24
C PRO A 172 -12.71 -4.53 -9.50
N ASN A 173 -13.26 -5.67 -9.92
CA ASN A 173 -12.47 -6.88 -10.13
C ASN A 173 -11.38 -6.69 -11.22
N GLN A 174 -11.66 -5.92 -12.26
CA GLN A 174 -10.63 -5.55 -13.25
C GLN A 174 -9.79 -4.37 -12.75
N CYS A 175 -8.48 -4.54 -12.73
CA CYS A 175 -7.53 -3.51 -12.33
C CYS A 175 -6.42 -3.31 -13.39
N LEU A 176 -5.84 -2.11 -13.38
CA LEU A 176 -4.63 -1.76 -14.11
C LEU A 176 -3.42 -1.97 -13.20
N VAL A 177 -2.37 -2.58 -13.73
CA VAL A 177 -1.11 -2.78 -13.03
C VAL A 177 0.06 -2.43 -13.94
N ILE A 178 1.22 -2.19 -13.35
CA ILE A 178 2.48 -2.04 -14.07
C ILE A 178 3.17 -3.42 -14.07
N ASN A 179 3.37 -4.01 -15.24
CA ASN A 179 4.18 -5.22 -15.42
C ASN A 179 5.56 -4.89 -16.00
#